data_AF-A0A328U5K8-F1
#
_entry.id   AF-A0A328U5K8-F1
#
_cell.length_a   1.000
_cell.length_b   1.000
_cell.length_c   1.000
_cell.angle_alpha   90.00
_cell.angle_beta   90.00
_cell.angle_gamma   90.00
#
_symmetry.space_group_name_H-M   'P 1'
#
loop_
_entity.id
_entity.type
_entity.pdbx_description
1 polymer ?
#
loop_
_entity_poly.entity_id
_entity_poly.type
_entity_poly.pdbx_seq_one_letter_code
_entity_poly.pdbx_strand_id
1 'polypeptide(L)' 'MLRQHRQKPLRRSGKRDALQRRDADISGIRSFDELPLEAQDYIRFVEGAIGVPVATISVRPRREQLFHR' A
#
# COMPACT_ATOMS: atom_id res chain seq x y z
N MET A 1 -32.93 -32.40 -30.70
CA MET A 1 -33.33 -31.36 -29.73
C MET A 1 -32.15 -31.14 -28.79
N LEU A 2 -31.55 -29.95 -28.82
CA LEU A 2 -30.26 -29.64 -28.21
C LEU A 2 -30.45 -28.79 -26.95
N ARG A 3 -29.55 -28.97 -25.96
CA ARG A 3 -29.30 -28.11 -24.78
C ARG A 3 -30.34 -28.30 -23.66
N GLN A 4 -29.98 -28.42 -22.38
CA GLN A 4 -29.04 -27.59 -21.65
C GLN A 4 -28.34 -28.37 -20.52
N HIS A 5 -27.01 -28.41 -20.58
CA HIS A 5 -26.18 -28.76 -19.43
C HIS A 5 -26.44 -27.78 -18.28
N ARG A 6 -26.85 -28.30 -17.11
CA ARG A 6 -26.93 -27.54 -15.87
C ARG A 6 -25.53 -27.08 -15.47
N GLN A 7 -25.21 -25.82 -15.74
CA GLN A 7 -23.99 -25.20 -15.24
C GLN A 7 -24.09 -25.07 -13.72
N LYS A 8 -23.26 -25.82 -12.99
CA LYS A 8 -22.94 -25.54 -11.58
C LYS A 8 -22.35 -24.13 -11.50
N PRO A 9 -22.85 -23.21 -10.65
CA PRO A 9 -22.18 -21.95 -10.43
C PRO A 9 -20.81 -22.25 -9.79
N LEU A 10 -19.76 -21.85 -10.50
CA LEU A 10 -18.38 -21.90 -10.04
C LEU A 10 -18.27 -20.95 -8.84
N ARG A 11 -18.27 -21.50 -7.61
CA ARG A 11 -17.95 -20.75 -6.39
C ARG A 11 -16.53 -20.20 -6.54
N ARG A 12 -16.39 -18.97 -7.03
CA ARG A 12 -15.17 -18.18 -6.89
C ARG A 12 -15.03 -17.78 -5.43
N SER A 13 -14.67 -18.71 -4.56
CA SER A 13 -14.08 -18.36 -3.26
C SER A 13 -12.68 -17.81 -3.55
N GLY A 14 -12.64 -16.53 -3.92
CA GLY A 14 -11.42 -15.74 -3.91
C GLY A 14 -10.96 -15.55 -2.47
N LYS A 15 -10.35 -16.58 -1.89
CA LYS A 15 -9.41 -16.41 -0.80
C LYS A 15 -8.18 -15.75 -1.40
N ARG A 16 -8.14 -14.43 -1.37
CA ARG A 16 -6.87 -13.75 -1.14
C ARG A 16 -6.99 -13.29 0.29
N ASP A 17 -6.43 -14.09 1.20
CA ASP A 17 -6.19 -13.61 2.56
C ASP A 17 -5.55 -12.24 2.40
N ALA A 18 -6.30 -11.23 2.84
CA ALA A 18 -5.87 -9.86 2.82
C ALA A 18 -4.55 -9.84 3.58
N LEU A 19 -3.44 -9.76 2.84
CA LEU A 19 -2.15 -9.39 3.37
C LEU A 19 -2.45 -8.15 4.20
N GLN A 20 -2.37 -8.27 5.53
CA GLN A 20 -2.89 -7.31 6.49
C GLN A 20 -2.28 -5.95 6.18
N ARG A 21 -2.92 -5.20 5.28
CA ARG A 21 -2.60 -3.82 4.99
C ARG A 21 -2.92 -3.18 6.33
N ARG A 22 -1.90 -2.74 7.06
CA ARG A 22 -2.16 -1.88 8.20
C ARG A 22 -2.83 -0.65 7.61
N ASP A 23 -4.15 -0.61 7.65
CA ASP A 23 -5.01 0.50 7.24
C ASP A 23 -4.87 1.67 8.22
N ALA A 24 -3.63 1.99 8.60
CA ALA A 24 -3.34 3.27 9.21
C ALA A 24 -3.57 4.31 8.12
N ASP A 25 -4.57 5.17 8.31
CA ASP A 25 -4.86 6.26 7.39
C ASP A 25 -3.74 7.32 7.47
N ILE A 26 -2.66 7.08 6.75
CA ILE A 26 -1.47 7.94 6.70
C ILE A 26 -1.62 9.12 5.73
N SER A 27 -2.86 9.48 5.42
CA SER A 27 -3.18 10.38 4.32
C SER A 27 -3.14 11.85 4.63
N GLY A 28 -3.30 12.19 5.90
CA GLY A 28 -3.15 13.54 6.41
C GLY A 28 -1.71 13.93 6.69
N ILE A 29 -0.76 13.00 6.58
CA ILE A 29 0.64 13.21 6.97
C ILE A 29 1.30 14.20 6.03
N ARG A 30 1.92 15.24 6.61
CA ARG A 30 2.63 16.29 5.87
C ARG A 30 4.10 16.41 6.25
N SER A 31 4.55 15.62 7.21
CA SER A 31 5.91 15.61 7.70
C SER A 31 6.42 14.19 7.93
N PHE A 32 7.73 14.04 7.96
CA PHE A 32 8.38 12.75 8.19
C PHE A 32 8.08 12.20 9.58
N ASP A 33 8.02 13.07 10.59
CA ASP A 33 7.87 12.67 11.99
C ASP A 33 6.47 12.14 12.31
N GLU A 34 5.48 12.50 11.50
CA GLU A 34 4.11 11.99 11.57
C GLU A 34 3.97 10.58 10.97
N LEU A 35 4.96 10.10 10.21
CA LEU A 35 4.95 8.75 9.65
C LEU A 35 4.96 7.70 10.75
N PRO A 36 4.31 6.54 10.54
CA PRO A 36 4.50 5.37 11.40
C PRO A 36 5.98 5.04 11.55
N LEU A 37 6.38 4.60 12.75
CA LEU A 37 7.78 4.31 13.07
C LEU A 37 8.38 3.31 12.07
N GLU A 38 7.62 2.29 11.68
CA GLU A 38 8.06 1.29 10.70
C GLU A 38 8.37 1.90 9.33
N ALA A 39 7.64 2.94 8.91
CA ALA A 39 7.88 3.65 7.65
C ALA A 39 9.10 4.57 7.76
N GLN A 40 9.28 5.25 8.90
CA GLN A 40 10.47 6.05 9.16
C GLN A 40 11.74 5.19 9.10
N ASP A 41 11.72 4.02 9.75
CA ASP A 41 12.86 3.10 9.79
C ASP A 41 13.16 2.53 8.41
N TYR A 42 12.14 2.22 7.62
CA TYR A 42 12.31 1.79 6.23
C TYR A 42 12.97 2.88 5.38
N ILE A 43 12.55 4.13 5.51
CA ILE A 43 13.16 5.25 4.77
C ILE A 43 14.62 5.44 5.19
N ARG A 44 14.92 5.42 6.50
CA ARG A 44 16.30 5.51 7.00
C ARG A 44 17.19 4.38 6.49
N PHE A 45 16.66 3.16 6.43
CA PHE A 45 17.35 2.02 5.85
C PHE A 45 17.69 2.25 4.38
N VAL A 46 16.72 2.72 3.59
CA VAL A 46 16.93 3.05 2.17
C VAL A 46 17.96 4.17 2.01
N GLU A 47 17.83 5.28 2.75
CA GLU A 47 18.77 6.41 2.75
C GLU A 47 20.20 5.93 3.08
N GLY A 48 20.35 5.06 4.08
CA GLY A 48 21.63 4.46 4.45
C GLY A 48 22.22 3.55 3.36
N ALA A 49 21.37 2.85 2.60
CA ALA A 49 21.80 1.98 1.50
C ALA A 49 22.23 2.77 0.26
N ILE A 50 21.59 3.90 -0.03
CA ILE A 50 21.86 4.71 -1.23
C ILE A 50 22.81 5.89 -0.97
N GLY A 51 23.05 6.24 0.30
CA GLY A 51 23.94 7.33 0.71
C GLY A 51 23.41 8.74 0.43
N VAL A 52 22.13 8.88 0.07
CA VAL A 52 21.47 10.17 -0.21
C VAL A 52 20.10 10.24 0.48
N PRO A 53 19.67 11.44 0.94
CA PRO A 53 18.38 11.62 1.57
C PRO A 53 17.23 11.50 0.57
N VAL A 54 16.09 10.95 1.03
CA VAL A 54 14.85 10.88 0.26
C VAL A 54 14.14 12.23 0.34
N ALA A 55 14.12 12.95 -0.78
CA ALA A 55 13.55 14.30 -0.86
C ALA A 55 12.02 14.34 -1.01
N THR A 56 11.37 13.24 -1.39
CA THR A 56 9.92 13.23 -1.65
C THR A 56 9.32 11.90 -1.27
N ILE A 57 8.29 11.94 -0.43
CA ILE A 57 7.61 10.74 0.09
C ILE A 57 6.13 10.83 -0.29
N SER A 58 5.63 9.83 -1.02
CA SER A 58 4.20 9.72 -1.38
C SER A 58 3.51 8.70 -0.48
N VAL A 59 2.46 9.12 0.22
CA VAL A 59 1.84 8.34 1.31
C VAL A 59 0.55 7.63 0.90
N ARG A 60 -0.01 7.86 -0.30
CA ARG A 60 -1.39 7.44 -0.64
C ARG A 60 -1.68 7.28 -2.15
N PRO A 61 -2.83 6.68 -2.52
CA PRO A 61 -3.22 6.45 -3.92
C PRO A 61 -3.59 7.73 -4.70
N ARG A 62 -3.81 8.88 -4.04
CA ARG A 62 -3.99 10.16 -4.73
C ARG A 62 -2.65 10.86 -4.89
N ARG A 63 -2.41 11.37 -6.11
CA ARG A 63 -1.15 11.97 -6.56
C ARG A 63 -0.69 13.19 -5.73
N GLU A 64 -1.61 13.80 -4.98
CA GLU A 64 -1.41 15.03 -4.22
C GLU A 64 -0.93 14.79 -2.78
N GLN A 65 -0.88 13.53 -2.35
CA GLN A 65 -0.54 13.15 -0.97
C GLN A 65 0.95 12.81 -0.88
N LEU A 66 1.77 13.85 -1.09
CA LEU A 66 3.22 13.80 -0.98
C LEU A 66 3.73 15.02 -0.21
N PHE A 67 4.86 14.86 0.46
CA PHE A 67 5.57 15.96 1.10
C PHE A 67 7.07 15.91 0.76
N HIS A 68 7.72 17.06 0.88
CA HIS A 68 9.13 17.26 0.58
C HIS A 68 9.93 17.40 1.88
N ARG A 69 11.18 16.94 1.84
CA ARG A 69 12.14 17.00 2.95
C ARG A 69 13.39 17.75 2.51
#